data_AF-A0A1X1JTF4-F1
#
_entry.id   AF-A0A1X1JTF4-F1
#
_cell.length_a   1.000
_cell.length_b   1.000
_cell.length_c   1.000
_cell.angle_alpha   90.00
_cell.angle_beta   90.00
_cell.angle_gamma   90.00
#
_symmetry.space_group_name_H-M   'P 1'
#
loop_
_entity.id
_entity.type
_entity.pdbx_description
1 polymer ?
#
loop_
_entity_poly.entity_id
_entity_poly.type
_entity_poly.pdbx_seq_one_letter_code
_entity_poly.pdbx_strand_id
1 'polypeptide(L)'
;MAVISTQTRKVTDLPQTYQVNNSDNIMIHDGRGLKKVSVQTFKNGVSPTPATATAGSNGVVRPDNSTITVDNSGVLRVNRSALGIPSTPSEVVAHKLINQNGNQQMKYWFGSKSQYESISYKDPNTIYDVYE
;
A
#
# COMPACT_ATOMS: atom_id res chain seq x y z
N MET A 1 -3.39 11.65 67.26
CA MET A 1 -4.18 11.24 66.09
C MET A 1 -3.88 12.20 64.96
N ALA A 2 -3.32 11.74 63.83
CA ALA A 2 -3.12 12.60 62.67
C ALA A 2 -4.41 12.61 61.84
N VAL A 3 -5.03 13.78 61.69
CA VAL A 3 -6.18 13.96 60.80
C VAL A 3 -5.64 14.03 59.37
N ILE A 4 -5.89 13.00 58.57
CA ILE A 4 -5.56 13.01 57.14
C ILE A 4 -6.63 13.83 56.43
N SER A 5 -6.25 14.99 55.89
CA SER A 5 -7.13 15.81 55.05
C SER A 5 -7.24 15.20 53.65
N THR A 6 -8.44 14.80 53.24
CA THR A 6 -8.73 14.33 51.88
C THR A 6 -9.25 15.48 51.04
N GLN A 7 -8.37 16.38 50.58
CA GLN A 7 -8.77 17.45 49.69
C GLN A 7 -8.90 16.95 48.25
N THR A 8 -10.13 16.92 47.74
CA THR A 8 -10.43 16.57 46.35
C THR A 8 -10.38 17.84 45.48
N ARG A 9 -9.55 17.85 44.43
CA ARG A 9 -9.54 18.91 43.41
C ARG A 9 -10.09 18.37 42.09
N LYS A 10 -10.71 19.23 41.27
CA LYS A 10 -11.09 18.84 39.90
C LYS A 10 -9.80 18.72 39.07
N VAL A 11 -9.78 17.78 38.12
CA VAL A 11 -8.60 17.52 37.26
C VAL A 11 -8.21 18.76 36.45
N THR A 12 -9.18 19.58 36.06
CA THR A 12 -8.97 20.86 35.37
C THR A 12 -8.18 21.88 36.17
N ASP A 13 -8.16 21.72 37.50
CA ASP A 13 -7.52 22.65 38.43
C ASP A 13 -6.11 22.17 38.82
N LEU A 14 -5.66 21.05 38.25
CA LEU A 14 -4.29 20.56 38.39
C LEU A 14 -3.39 21.22 37.33
N PRO A 15 -2.12 21.50 37.66
CA PRO A 15 -1.15 21.98 36.68
C PRO A 15 -1.08 21.01 35.48
N GLN A 16 -1.35 21.50 34.28
CA GLN A 16 -1.21 20.71 33.06
C GLN A 16 0.24 20.73 32.59
N THR A 17 0.82 19.54 32.40
CA THR A 17 2.14 19.39 31.79
C THR A 17 1.97 19.33 30.28
N TYR A 18 2.50 20.33 29.56
CA TYR A 18 2.42 20.41 28.09
C TYR A 18 3.49 19.59 27.37
N GLN A 19 4.55 19.16 28.07
CA GLN A 19 5.67 18.39 27.52
C GLN A 19 6.12 17.35 28.54
N VAL A 20 6.18 16.08 28.15
CA VAL A 20 6.62 14.97 28.99
C VAL A 20 8.00 14.51 28.53
N ASN A 21 8.98 14.57 29.42
CA ASN A 21 10.38 14.24 29.16
C ASN A 21 10.67 12.76 29.47
N ASN A 22 11.81 12.25 28.99
CA ASN A 22 12.20 10.86 29.25
C ASN A 22 12.45 10.55 30.74
N SER A 23 12.83 11.55 31.52
CA SER A 23 13.04 11.45 32.97
C SER A 23 11.74 11.43 33.79
N ASP A 24 10.61 11.73 33.15
CA ASP A 24 9.32 11.76 33.84
C ASP A 24 8.78 10.36 34.08
N ASN A 25 7.85 10.26 35.03
CA ASN A 25 7.07 9.05 35.25
C ASN A 25 5.61 9.30 34.86
N ILE A 26 5.01 8.32 34.22
CA ILE A 26 3.59 8.30 33.87
C ILE A 26 2.86 7.22 34.69
N MET A 27 1.57 7.43 34.91
CA MET A 27 0.68 6.43 35.48
C MET A 27 -0.13 5.80 34.35
N ILE A 28 -0.08 4.47 34.25
CA ILE A 28 -0.83 3.70 33.25
C ILE A 28 -1.91 2.90 33.99
N HIS A 29 -3.14 2.95 33.48
CA HIS A 29 -4.24 2.10 33.96
C HIS A 29 -4.33 0.84 33.11
N ASP A 30 -4.23 -0.35 33.72
CA ASP A 30 -4.28 -1.64 33.02
C ASP A 30 -5.57 -2.45 33.29
N GLY A 31 -6.60 -1.81 33.84
CA GLY A 31 -7.85 -2.47 34.24
C GLY A 31 -7.79 -3.16 35.61
N ARG A 32 -6.61 -3.32 36.22
CA ARG A 32 -6.42 -3.85 37.59
C ARG A 32 -5.93 -2.78 38.57
N GLY A 33 -5.71 -1.57 38.08
CA GLY A 33 -5.26 -0.43 38.87
C GLY A 33 -4.27 0.45 38.12
N LEU A 34 -3.62 1.35 38.87
CA LEU A 34 -2.63 2.29 38.35
C LEU A 34 -1.21 1.75 38.57
N LYS A 35 -0.40 1.75 37.52
CA LYS A 35 1.02 1.39 37.56
C LYS A 35 1.87 2.60 37.20
N LYS A 36 2.91 2.86 37.98
CA LYS A 36 3.91 3.90 37.69
C LYS A 36 4.98 3.35 36.76
N VAL A 37 5.24 4.02 35.64
CA VAL A 37 6.23 3.61 34.63
C VAL A 37 7.04 4.83 34.21
N SER A 38 8.36 4.69 34.06
CA SER A 38 9.18 5.77 33.49
C SER A 38 8.87 5.93 32.00
N VAL A 39 8.87 7.17 31.50
CA VAL A 39 8.62 7.45 30.09
C VAL A 39 9.66 6.77 29.21
N GLN A 40 10.92 6.74 29.64
CA GLN A 40 11.98 6.02 28.95
C GLN A 40 11.69 4.52 28.82
N THR A 41 11.26 3.87 29.91
CA THR A 41 10.92 2.43 29.89
C THR A 41 9.76 2.15 28.94
N PHE A 42 8.72 3.00 28.96
CA PHE A 42 7.59 2.87 28.05
C PHE A 42 8.02 3.00 26.58
N LYS A 43 8.83 4.02 26.27
CA LYS A 43 9.37 4.23 24.91
C LYS A 43 10.27 3.08 24.46
N ASN A 44 11.13 2.57 25.33
CA ASN A 44 12.03 1.45 25.01
C ASN A 44 11.27 0.13 24.78
N GLY A 45 10.12 -0.04 25.45
CA GLY A 45 9.24 -1.19 25.24
C GLY A 45 8.53 -1.20 23.90
N VAL A 46 8.56 -0.08 23.16
CA VAL A 46 8.02 0.05 21.81
C VAL A 46 9.20 0.14 20.84
N SER A 47 9.41 -0.89 20.01
CA SER A 47 10.47 -0.83 19.00
C SER A 47 10.20 0.33 18.04
N PRO A 48 11.09 1.34 17.92
CA PRO A 48 10.91 2.45 16.99
C PRO A 48 11.06 2.02 15.54
N THR A 49 11.68 0.85 15.32
CA THR A 49 11.92 0.25 14.01
C THR A 49 11.41 -1.19 14.05
N PRO A 50 10.10 -1.41 13.90
CA PRO A 50 9.58 -2.77 13.74
C PRO A 50 10.25 -3.45 12.54
N ALA A 51 10.39 -4.77 12.59
CA ALA A 51 10.98 -5.52 11.49
C ALA A 51 10.19 -5.28 10.20
N THR A 52 10.89 -5.05 9.09
CA THR A 52 10.27 -4.91 7.77
C THR A 52 9.80 -6.27 7.27
N ALA A 53 8.58 -6.35 6.75
CA ALA A 53 8.09 -7.57 6.12
C ALA A 53 8.96 -7.95 4.90
N THR A 54 9.25 -9.23 4.75
CA THR A 54 9.85 -9.79 3.54
C THR A 54 8.95 -10.89 2.98
N ALA A 55 9.29 -11.46 1.82
CA ALA A 55 8.55 -12.61 1.29
C ALA A 55 8.57 -13.83 2.22
N GLY A 56 9.59 -13.96 3.09
CA GLY A 56 9.78 -15.10 3.98
C GLY A 56 9.62 -14.80 5.47
N SER A 57 9.33 -13.55 5.86
CA SER A 57 9.27 -13.16 7.27
C SER A 57 8.19 -12.12 7.55
N ASN A 58 7.45 -12.33 8.64
CA ASN A 58 6.46 -11.37 9.13
C ASN A 58 7.14 -10.05 9.55
N GLY A 59 6.46 -8.93 9.32
CA GLY A 59 6.91 -7.60 9.68
C GLY A 59 5.90 -6.52 9.28
N VAL A 60 6.30 -5.26 9.34
CA VAL A 60 5.50 -4.10 8.91
C VAL A 60 5.81 -3.79 7.44
N VAL A 61 4.77 -3.52 6.65
CA VAL A 61 4.88 -2.98 5.30
C VAL A 61 4.74 -1.46 5.39
N ARG A 62 5.73 -0.72 4.84
CA ARG A 62 5.69 0.74 4.75
C ARG A 62 5.58 1.14 3.27
N PRO A 63 4.39 1.59 2.81
CA PRO A 63 4.21 2.08 1.44
C PRO A 63 5.18 3.21 1.12
N ASP A 64 5.77 3.18 -0.08
CA ASP A 64 6.83 4.08 -0.54
C ASP A 64 6.34 5.14 -1.53
N ASN A 65 5.05 5.08 -1.90
CA ASN A 65 4.42 5.89 -2.94
C ASN A 65 5.04 5.72 -4.34
N SER A 66 5.93 4.73 -4.52
CA SER A 66 6.61 4.42 -5.78
C SER A 66 6.11 3.09 -6.30
N THR A 67 6.27 2.02 -5.54
CA THR A 67 5.85 0.65 -5.89
C THR A 67 4.54 0.26 -5.21
N ILE A 68 4.32 0.75 -3.98
CA ILE A 68 3.12 0.51 -3.19
C ILE A 68 2.59 1.83 -2.63
N THR A 69 1.28 2.03 -2.74
CA THR A 69 0.55 3.20 -2.24
C THR A 69 -0.52 2.78 -1.23
N VAL A 70 -1.06 3.76 -0.50
CA VAL A 70 -2.31 3.63 0.26
C VAL A 70 -3.36 4.46 -0.46
N ASP A 71 -4.51 3.89 -0.79
CA ASP A 71 -5.62 4.66 -1.37
C ASP A 71 -6.41 5.45 -0.31
N ASN A 72 -7.35 6.29 -0.75
CA ASN A 72 -8.16 7.13 0.14
C ASN A 72 -9.04 6.32 1.13
N SER A 73 -9.19 5.00 0.92
CA SER A 73 -9.91 4.11 1.83
C SER A 73 -9.00 3.41 2.84
N GLY A 74 -7.69 3.70 2.82
CA GLY A 74 -6.71 3.09 3.72
C GLY A 74 -6.21 1.71 3.25
N VAL A 75 -6.47 1.33 2.00
CA VAL A 75 -6.09 0.01 1.46
C VAL A 75 -4.75 0.09 0.74
N LEU A 76 -3.90 -0.92 0.94
CA LEU A 76 -2.64 -1.09 0.22
C LEU A 76 -2.89 -1.42 -1.25
N ARG A 77 -2.23 -0.70 -2.16
CA ARG A 77 -2.33 -0.87 -3.61
C ARG A 77 -0.95 -0.95 -4.23
N VAL A 78 -0.83 -1.73 -5.29
CA VAL A 78 0.36 -1.69 -6.16
C VAL A 78 0.26 -0.50 -7.10
N ASN A 79 1.33 0.28 -7.22
CA ASN A 79 1.43 1.32 -8.22
C ASN A 79 1.77 0.70 -9.59
N ARG A 80 0.72 0.25 -10.29
CA ARG A 80 0.84 -0.45 -11.57
C ARG A 80 1.57 0.38 -12.63
N SER A 81 1.29 1.69 -12.68
CA SER A 81 1.91 2.60 -13.65
C SER A 81 3.41 2.71 -13.45
N ALA A 82 3.87 2.91 -12.20
CA ALA A 82 5.30 3.00 -11.90
C ALA A 82 6.07 1.69 -12.17
N LEU A 83 5.38 0.54 -12.08
CA LEU A 83 5.96 -0.77 -12.36
C LEU A 83 5.79 -1.23 -13.82
N GLY A 84 5.21 -0.40 -14.70
CA GLY A 84 4.91 -0.77 -16.08
C GLY A 84 3.94 -1.95 -16.20
N ILE A 85 3.16 -2.24 -15.15
CA ILE A 85 2.15 -3.29 -15.16
C ILE A 85 0.92 -2.75 -15.89
N PRO A 86 0.49 -3.36 -17.00
CA PRO A 86 -0.61 -2.82 -17.77
C PRO A 86 -1.91 -2.75 -16.97
N SER A 87 -2.70 -1.72 -17.23
CA SER A 87 -3.94 -1.40 -16.50
C SER A 87 -5.10 -2.28 -16.96
N THR A 88 -5.04 -2.75 -18.20
CA THR A 88 -6.02 -3.67 -18.78
C THR A 88 -5.34 -4.94 -19.31
N PRO A 89 -6.03 -6.10 -19.30
CA PRO A 89 -5.52 -7.30 -19.96
C PRO A 89 -5.23 -7.07 -21.46
N SER A 90 -5.96 -6.16 -22.11
CA SER A 90 -5.85 -5.87 -23.54
C SER A 90 -4.48 -5.30 -23.92
N GLU A 91 -3.85 -4.49 -23.06
CA GLU A 91 -2.50 -3.97 -23.28
C GLU A 91 -1.43 -5.09 -23.31
N VAL A 92 -1.62 -6.17 -22.54
CA VAL A 92 -0.73 -7.36 -22.52
C VAL A 92 -0.97 -8.27 -23.72
N VAL A 93 -2.23 -8.39 -24.17
CA VAL A 93 -2.61 -9.33 -25.24
C VAL A 93 -2.34 -8.74 -26.63
N ALA A 94 -2.46 -7.43 -26.81
CA ALA A 94 -2.31 -6.80 -28.12
C ALA A 94 -0.89 -6.87 -28.72
N HIS A 95 0.16 -7.08 -27.91
CA HIS A 95 1.56 -6.93 -28.35
C HIS A 95 2.39 -8.22 -28.35
N LYS A 96 1.76 -9.40 -28.25
CA LYS A 96 2.51 -10.66 -28.12
C LYS A 96 3.19 -11.17 -29.40
N LEU A 97 2.72 -10.73 -30.56
CA LEU A 97 3.25 -11.16 -31.85
C LEU A 97 3.95 -9.98 -32.51
N ILE A 98 5.23 -10.16 -32.81
CA ILE A 98 6.08 -9.17 -33.46
C ILE A 98 6.51 -9.72 -34.82
N ASN A 99 6.43 -8.89 -35.85
CA ASN A 99 7.00 -9.17 -37.15
C ASN A 99 8.53 -9.13 -37.05
N GLN A 100 9.19 -10.26 -37.28
CA GLN A 100 10.65 -10.35 -37.25
C GLN A 100 11.32 -9.49 -38.34
N ASN A 101 10.59 -9.19 -39.41
CA ASN A 101 11.02 -8.25 -40.44
C ASN A 101 10.64 -6.82 -40.04
N GLY A 102 11.43 -6.21 -39.16
CA GLY A 102 11.30 -4.79 -38.78
C GLY A 102 10.75 -4.52 -37.38
N ASN A 103 10.57 -5.56 -36.55
CA ASN A 103 10.13 -5.45 -35.16
C ASN A 103 8.82 -4.68 -34.96
N GLN A 104 7.93 -4.75 -35.95
CA GLN A 104 6.61 -4.13 -35.88
C GLN A 104 5.61 -5.06 -35.19
N GLN A 105 4.68 -4.50 -34.43
CA GLN A 105 3.62 -5.26 -33.79
C GLN A 105 2.64 -5.84 -34.82
N MET A 106 2.26 -7.10 -34.64
CA MET A 106 1.20 -7.74 -35.44
C MET A 106 -0.17 -7.51 -34.80
N LYS A 107 -1.16 -7.15 -35.61
CA LYS A 107 -2.59 -7.12 -35.28
C LYS A 107 -3.24 -8.48 -35.59
N TYR A 108 -4.40 -8.74 -35.00
CA TYR A 108 -5.22 -9.91 -35.31
C TYR A 108 -6.59 -9.44 -35.81
N TRP A 109 -7.03 -10.00 -36.94
CA TRP A 109 -8.34 -9.76 -37.53
C TRP A 109 -9.02 -11.10 -37.78
N PHE A 110 -10.31 -11.19 -37.47
CA PHE A 110 -11.13 -12.38 -37.70
C PHE A 110 -12.40 -11.99 -38.46
N GLY A 111 -12.76 -12.75 -39.49
CA GLY A 111 -13.96 -12.50 -40.28
C GLY A 111 -14.15 -13.48 -41.43
N SER A 112 -15.27 -13.34 -42.15
CA SER A 112 -15.59 -14.22 -43.27
C SER A 112 -14.74 -13.91 -44.50
N LYS A 113 -14.66 -14.87 -45.42
CA LYS A 113 -13.99 -14.71 -46.71
C LYS A 113 -14.49 -13.50 -47.50
N SER A 114 -15.80 -13.28 -47.54
CA SER A 114 -16.39 -12.11 -48.19
C SER A 114 -15.91 -10.79 -47.57
N GLN A 115 -15.84 -10.72 -46.23
CA GLN A 115 -15.32 -9.55 -45.53
C GLN A 115 -13.84 -9.34 -45.82
N TYR A 116 -13.04 -10.39 -45.80
CA TYR A 116 -11.61 -10.32 -46.12
C TYR A 116 -11.38 -9.80 -47.53
N GLU A 117 -12.07 -10.35 -48.53
CA GLU A 117 -11.94 -9.90 -49.93
C GLU A 117 -12.37 -8.44 -50.12
N SER A 118 -13.35 -7.95 -49.34
CA SER A 118 -13.80 -6.55 -49.39
C SER A 118 -12.75 -5.53 -48.90
N ILE A 119 -11.74 -5.96 -48.15
CA ILE A 119 -10.70 -5.06 -47.62
C ILE A 119 -9.79 -4.60 -48.76
N SER A 120 -9.85 -3.32 -49.12
CA SER A 120 -9.11 -2.77 -50.27
C SER A 120 -7.58 -2.81 -50.11
N TYR A 121 -7.06 -2.72 -48.88
CA TYR A 121 -5.64 -2.81 -48.58
C TYR A 121 -5.39 -3.78 -47.43
N LYS A 122 -4.60 -4.81 -47.69
CA LYS A 122 -4.21 -5.81 -46.68
C LYS A 122 -2.97 -5.28 -45.94
N ASP A 123 -3.14 -4.97 -44.66
CA ASP A 123 -2.05 -4.49 -43.80
C ASP A 123 -1.06 -5.64 -43.57
N PRO A 124 0.22 -5.52 -43.99
CA PRO A 124 1.23 -6.56 -43.80
C PRO A 124 1.50 -6.91 -42.34
N ASN A 125 1.13 -6.03 -41.40
CA ASN A 125 1.24 -6.25 -39.97
C ASN A 125 -0.07 -6.75 -39.34
N THR A 126 -0.92 -7.43 -40.10
CA THR A 126 -2.16 -8.06 -39.61
C THR A 126 -2.20 -9.54 -39.96
N ILE A 127 -2.47 -10.38 -38.97
CA ILE A 127 -2.82 -11.79 -39.16
C ILE A 127 -4.33 -11.84 -39.43
N TYR A 128 -4.71 -12.29 -40.62
CA TYR A 128 -6.09 -12.47 -41.01
C TYR A 128 -6.50 -13.94 -40.80
N ASP A 129 -7.37 -14.18 -39.82
CA ASP A 129 -8.02 -15.47 -39.57
C ASP A 129 -9.38 -15.49 -40.28
N VAL A 130 -9.42 -16.15 -41.43
CA VAL A 130 -10.54 -16.09 -42.37
C VAL A 130 -11.31 -17.40 -42.35
N TYR A 131 -12.61 -17.34 -42.06
CA TYR A 131 -13.52 -18.49 -42.18
C TYR A 131 -14.34 -18.43 -43.47
N GLU A 132 -14.75 -19.60 -43.97
CA GLU A 132 -15.61 -19.76 -45.16
C GLU A 132 -17.03 -19.21 -44.93
#